data_AF-F7SYQ4-F1
#
_entry.id   AF-F7SYQ4-F1
#
_cell.length_a   1.000
_cell.length_b   1.000
_cell.length_c   1.000
_cell.angle_alpha   90.00
_cell.angle_beta   90.00
_cell.angle_gamma   90.00
#
_symmetry.space_group_name_H-M   'P 1'
#
loop_
_entity.id
_entity.type
_entity.pdbx_description
1 polymer ?
#
loop_
_entity_poly.entity_id
_entity_poly.type
_entity_poly.pdbx_seq_one_letter_code
_entity_poly.pdbx_strand_id
1 'polypeptide(L)'
;MEFLIVVAVLVGLVAGYFFLGMLLKLLLQWWLALICAVPLILLAVSFSWLGAIAAVVGVLFLIGACQAWQESAAYLRFEAKINKAFYFDDI
;
A
#
# COMPACT_ATOMS: atom_id res chain seq x y z
N MET A 1 -6.00 22.70 31.85
CA MET A 1 -6.47 22.60 30.45
C MET A 1 -5.30 22.54 29.49
N GLU A 2 -4.33 23.45 29.58
CA GLU A 2 -3.13 23.49 28.74
C GLU A 2 -2.28 22.20 28.81
N PHE A 3 -2.05 21.67 30.01
CA PHE A 3 -1.33 20.41 30.20
C PHE A 3 -1.98 19.22 29.47
N LEU A 4 -3.31 19.12 29.47
CA LEU A 4 -4.03 18.05 28.78
C LEU A 4 -3.89 18.16 27.26
N ILE A 5 -3.86 19.39 26.72
CA ILE A 5 -3.65 19.63 25.29
C ILE A 5 -2.25 19.19 24.88
N VAL A 6 -1.22 19.53 25.67
CA VAL A 6 0.17 19.11 25.39
C VAL A 6 0.29 17.58 25.38
N VAL A 7 -0.32 16.91 26.37
CA VAL A 7 -0.35 15.43 26.42
C VAL A 7 -1.06 14.86 25.19
N ALA A 8 -2.21 15.41 24.80
CA ALA A 8 -2.94 14.95 23.63
C ALA A 8 -2.14 15.12 22.32
N VAL A 9 -1.41 16.23 22.16
CA VAL A 9 -0.53 16.46 21.00
C VAL A 9 0.61 15.45 20.96
N LEU A 10 1.25 15.17 22.10
CA LEU A 10 2.33 14.17 22.17
C LEU A 10 1.81 12.78 21.80
N VAL A 11 0.66 12.37 22.33
CA VAL A 11 0.01 11.10 21.97
C VAL A 11 -0.34 11.07 20.48
N GLY A 12 -0.88 12.17 19.95
CA GLY A 12 -1.21 12.30 18.53
C GLY A 12 0.02 12.19 17.61
N LEU A 13 1.16 12.77 18.01
CA LEU A 13 2.41 12.65 17.26
C LEU A 13 2.94 11.21 17.24
N VAL A 14 2.91 10.53 18.38
CA VAL A 14 3.29 9.12 18.47
C VAL A 14 2.38 8.25 17.60
N ALA A 15 1.06 8.43 17.72
CA ALA A 15 0.10 7.72 16.88
C ALA A 15 0.31 8.00 15.39
N GLY A 16 0.47 9.29 15.02
CA GLY A 16 0.70 9.73 13.64
C GLY A 16 1.96 9.15 13.03
N TYR A 17 3.02 9.01 13.82
CA TYR A 17 4.25 8.34 13.41
C TYR A 17 3.98 6.87 13.01
N PHE A 18 3.26 6.10 13.82
CA PHE A 18 2.90 4.73 13.47
C PHE A 18 1.94 4.64 12.28
N PHE A 19 0.96 5.55 12.18
CA PHE A 19 0.06 5.63 11.02
C PHE A 19 0.82 5.89 9.72
N LEU A 20 1.84 6.75 9.74
CA LEU A 20 2.69 6.98 8.58
C LEU A 20 3.44 5.71 8.17
N GLY A 21 4.00 4.97 9.13
CA GLY A 21 4.66 3.69 8.86
C GLY A 21 3.72 2.66 8.22
N MET A 22 2.50 2.54 8.73
CA MET A 22 1.47 1.67 8.14
C MET A 22 1.05 2.12 6.73
N LEU A 23 0.91 3.43 6.51
CA LEU A 23 0.59 3.99 5.20
C LEU A 23 1.69 3.67 4.18
N LEU A 24 2.96 3.83 4.57
CA LEU A 24 4.09 3.49 3.71
C LEU A 24 4.14 2.00 3.38
N LYS A 25 3.84 1.11 4.34
CA LYS A 25 3.68 -0.32 4.05
C LYS A 25 2.56 -0.61 3.07
N LEU A 26 1.40 0.02 3.26
CA LEU A 26 0.25 -0.15 2.36
C LEU A 26 0.62 0.26 0.92
N LEU A 27 1.26 1.43 0.77
CA LEU A 27 1.72 1.91 -0.53
C LEU A 27 2.77 0.97 -1.12
N LEU A 28 3.77 0.55 -0.33
CA LEU A 28 4.80 -0.37 -0.79
C LEU A 28 4.20 -1.70 -1.27
N GLN A 29 3.18 -2.21 -0.60
CA GLN A 29 2.57 -3.50 -0.91
C GLN A 29 1.58 -3.42 -2.10
N TRP A 30 0.85 -2.31 -2.25
CA TRP A 30 -0.30 -2.22 -3.17
C TRP A 30 -0.17 -1.16 -4.27
N TRP A 31 0.96 -0.46 -4.40
CA TRP A 31 1.11 0.60 -5.43
C TRP A 31 0.81 0.11 -6.85
N LEU A 32 1.23 -1.11 -7.22
CA LEU A 32 0.94 -1.73 -8.51
C LEU A 32 -0.56 -1.83 -8.76
N ALA A 33 -1.30 -2.32 -7.76
CA ALA A 33 -2.76 -2.42 -7.85
C ALA A 33 -3.41 -1.05 -7.99
N LEU A 34 -2.95 -0.05 -7.23
CA LEU A 34 -3.48 1.32 -7.28
C LEU A 34 -3.28 1.95 -8.66
N ILE A 35 -2.10 1.77 -9.27
CA ILE A 35 -1.80 2.34 -10.59
C ILE A 35 -2.54 1.59 -11.70
N CYS A 36 -2.60 0.26 -11.64
CA CYS A 36 -3.18 -0.56 -12.69
C CYS A 36 -4.72 -0.70 -12.60
N ALA A 37 -5.33 -0.40 -11.46
CA ALA A 37 -6.78 -0.45 -11.30
C ALA A 37 -7.51 0.49 -12.27
N VAL A 38 -7.06 1.75 -12.37
CA VAL A 38 -7.68 2.76 -13.24
C VAL A 38 -7.72 2.33 -14.72
N PRO A 39 -6.60 1.97 -15.38
CA PRO A 39 -6.64 1.55 -16.77
C PRO A 39 -7.45 0.27 -16.98
N LEU A 40 -7.47 -0.68 -16.02
CA LEU A 40 -8.29 -1.88 -16.13
C LEU A 40 -9.79 -1.57 -16.06
N ILE A 41 -10.19 -0.64 -15.19
CA ILE A 41 -11.59 -0.18 -15.12
C ILE A 41 -11.98 0.54 -16.43
N LEU A 42 -11.12 1.43 -16.94
CA LEU A 42 -11.36 2.11 -18.20
C LEU A 42 -11.51 1.12 -19.36
N LEU A 43 -10.66 0.09 -19.39
CA LEU A 43 -10.71 -0.96 -20.40
C LEU A 43 -12.01 -1.77 -20.30
N ALA A 44 -12.44 -2.13 -19.09
CA ALA A 44 -13.68 -2.83 -18.84
C ALA A 44 -14.91 -2.07 -19.35
N VAL A 45 -14.95 -0.74 -19.13
CA VAL A 45 -16.11 0.09 -19.48
C VAL A 45 -16.10 0.48 -20.96
N SER A 46 -14.93 0.67 -21.59
CA SER A 46 -14.83 1.23 -22.94
C SER A 46 -15.18 0.25 -24.07
N PHE A 47 -15.00 -1.06 -23.86
CA PHE A 47 -15.13 -2.08 -24.92
C PHE A 47 -16.21 -3.14 -24.63
N SER A 48 -17.21 -2.81 -23.80
CA SER A 48 -18.33 -3.72 -23.47
C SER A 48 -17.81 -5.08 -22.96
N TRP A 49 -18.37 -6.20 -23.44
CA TRP A 49 -18.02 -7.55 -22.98
C TRP A 49 -16.57 -7.97 -23.30
N LEU A 50 -16.00 -7.55 -24.44
CA LEU A 50 -14.59 -7.81 -24.76
C LEU A 50 -13.66 -7.07 -23.79
N GLY A 51 -14.01 -5.83 -23.46
CA GLY A 51 -13.30 -5.04 -22.45
C GLY A 51 -13.37 -5.70 -21.08
N ALA A 52 -14.54 -6.19 -20.67
CA ALA A 52 -14.69 -6.89 -19.40
C ALA A 52 -13.79 -8.14 -19.31
N ILE A 53 -13.74 -8.96 -20.36
CA ILE A 53 -12.88 -10.16 -20.40
C ILE A 53 -11.40 -9.77 -20.28
N ALA A 54 -10.96 -8.81 -21.10
CA ALA A 54 -9.56 -8.36 -21.08
C ALA A 54 -9.18 -7.72 -19.73
N ALA A 55 -10.10 -7.00 -19.08
CA ALA A 55 -9.90 -6.47 -17.75
C ALA A 55 -9.76 -7.58 -16.69
N VAL A 56 -10.60 -8.62 -16.74
CA VAL A 56 -10.48 -9.78 -15.84
C VAL A 56 -9.14 -10.49 -16.03
N VAL A 57 -8.74 -10.76 -17.26
CA VAL A 57 -7.42 -11.35 -17.56
C VAL A 57 -6.30 -10.44 -17.03
N GLY A 58 -6.40 -9.13 -17.25
CA GLY A 58 -5.44 -8.16 -16.73
C GLY A 58 -5.36 -8.14 -15.21
N VAL A 59 -6.49 -8.27 -14.49
CA VAL A 59 -6.52 -8.39 -13.02
C VAL A 59 -5.79 -9.67 -12.56
N LEU A 60 -6.00 -10.80 -13.24
CA LEU A 60 -5.30 -12.04 -12.89
C LEU A 60 -3.78 -11.89 -13.04
N PHE A 61 -3.32 -11.28 -14.13
CA PHE A 61 -1.90 -10.95 -14.31
C PHE A 61 -1.39 -9.98 -13.25
N LEU A 62 -2.18 -8.97 -12.89
CA LEU A 62 -1.85 -7.98 -11.88
C LEU A 62 -1.69 -8.61 -10.50
N ILE A 63 -2.53 -9.59 -10.14
CA ILE A 63 -2.40 -10.36 -8.89
C ILE A 63 -1.05 -11.08 -8.88
N GLY A 64 -0.69 -11.77 -9.96
CA GLY A 64 0.61 -12.43 -10.09
C GLY A 64 1.79 -11.46 -10.00
N ALA A 65 1.69 -10.30 -10.65
CA ALA A 65 2.70 -9.25 -10.57
C ALA A 65 2.83 -8.65 -9.15
N CYS A 66 1.72 -8.47 -8.44
CA CYS A 66 1.73 -8.01 -7.05
C CYS A 66 2.41 -9.03 -6.13
N GLN A 67 2.12 -10.32 -6.31
CA GLN A 67 2.78 -11.38 -5.55
C GLN A 67 4.28 -11.42 -5.84
N ALA A 68 4.68 -11.40 -7.13
CA ALA A 68 6.09 -11.37 -7.51
C ALA A 68 6.83 -10.13 -6.97
N TRP A 69 6.15 -8.98 -6.92
CA TRP A 69 6.68 -7.77 -6.30
C TRP A 69 6.93 -7.97 -4.80
N GLN A 70 5.96 -8.52 -4.06
CA GLN A 70 6.06 -8.76 -2.62
C GLN A 70 7.13 -9.82 -2.27
N GLU A 71 7.40 -10.75 -3.18
CA GLU A 71 8.48 -11.73 -3.02
C GLU A 71 9.86 -11.20 -3.46
N SER A 72 9.92 -10.01 -4.06
CA SER A 72 11.16 -9.46 -4.59
C SER A 72 12.12 -8.99 -3.49
N ALA A 73 13.43 -9.14 -3.74
CA ALA A 73 14.46 -8.63 -2.84
C ALA A 73 14.38 -7.10 -2.62
N ALA A 74 13.85 -6.36 -3.61
CA ALA A 74 13.62 -4.93 -3.48
C ALA A 74 12.55 -4.63 -2.43
N TYR A 75 11.38 -5.29 -2.53
CA TYR A 75 10.30 -5.15 -1.55
C TYR A 75 10.79 -5.48 -0.14
N LEU A 76 11.42 -6.63 0.06
CA LEU A 76 11.91 -7.08 1.37
C LEU A 76 12.90 -6.08 1.99
N ARG A 77 13.78 -5.48 1.18
CA ARG A 77 14.72 -4.44 1.64
C ARG A 77 14.02 -3.15 2.05
N PHE A 78 13.00 -2.73 1.30
CA PHE A 78 12.24 -1.53 1.66
C PHE A 78 11.35 -1.77 2.88
N GLU A 79 10.72 -2.93 2.97
CA GLU A 79 9.94 -3.34 4.13
C GLU A 79 10.80 -3.38 5.39
N ALA A 80 11.98 -4.00 5.35
CA ALA A 80 12.91 -4.01 6.48
C ALA A 80 13.34 -2.60 6.90
N LYS A 81 13.54 -1.67 5.95
CA LYS A 81 13.83 -0.27 6.27
C LYS A 81 12.66 0.41 6.96
N ILE A 82 11.42 0.17 6.52
CA ILE A 82 10.23 0.72 7.16
C ILE A 82 10.06 0.12 8.56
N ASN A 83 10.21 -1.19 8.73
CA ASN A 83 10.10 -1.84 10.03
C ASN A 83 11.09 -1.27 11.04
N LYS A 84 12.35 -1.10 10.61
CA LYS A 84 13.39 -0.49 11.45
C LYS A 84 13.12 0.99 11.73
N ALA A 85 12.66 1.74 10.73
CA ALA A 85 12.42 3.17 10.86
C ALA A 85 11.21 3.52 11.72
N PHE A 86 10.26 2.59 11.89
CA PHE A 86 9.02 2.73 12.66
C PHE A 86 8.93 1.79 13.86
N TYR A 87 10.01 1.07 14.20
CA TYR A 87 10.10 0.16 15.35
C TYR A 87 9.01 -0.92 15.38
N PHE A 88 8.65 -1.48 14.22
CA PHE A 88 7.64 -2.54 14.13
C PHE A 88 8.15 -3.92 14.54
N ASP A 89 9.46 -4.17 14.40
CA ASP A 89 10.10 -5.48 14.67
C ASP A 89 11.03 -5.46 15.89
N ASP A 90 11.02 -4.39 16.70
CA ASP A 90 11.79 -4.31 17.96
C ASP A 90 11.03 -5.05 19.08
N ILE A 91 11.12 -6.39 19.11
CA ILE A 91 10.74 -7.26 20.25
C ILE A 91 11.93 -8.16 20.61
#